data_AF-A0A8W7PRB5-F1
#
_entry.id   AF-A0A8W7PRB5-F1
#
_cell.length_a   1.000
_cell.length_b   1.000
_cell.length_c   1.000
_cell.angle_alpha   90.00
_cell.angle_beta   90.00
_cell.angle_gamma   90.00
#
_symmetry.space_group_name_H-M   'P 1'
#
loop_
_entity.id
_entity.type
_entity.pdbx_description
1 polymer ?
#
loop_
_entity_poly.entity_id
_entity_poly.type
_entity_poly.pdbx_seq_one_letter_code
_entity_poly.pdbx_strand_id
1 'polypeptide(L)'
;MLLAPFVVLCALLILKRLVLGLGSVTDLNGGYPWGIWIAFDLLVGTGLACGGWALAWAVYVFNRGEYHPRVRPALLASLFGYTLGGLSITIDVGRYWNLPYFYIPGHFNTSSVLFETAVCMTIYIGVVALEFAPALFERLGWKVSLKWLNKAM
;
A
#
# COMPACT_ATOMS: atom_id res chain seq x y z
N MET A 1 16.60 -1.74 -17.74
CA MET A 1 16.59 -0.71 -18.80
C MET A 1 15.33 -0.75 -19.66
N LEU A 2 14.79 -1.93 -20.01
CA LEU A 2 13.55 -2.06 -20.80
C LEU A 2 12.28 -1.42 -20.19
N LEU A 3 12.15 -1.39 -18.86
CA LEU A 3 10.98 -0.82 -18.17
C LEU A 3 11.07 0.68 -17.90
N ALA A 4 12.25 1.29 -18.04
CA ALA A 4 12.47 2.72 -17.81
C ALA A 4 11.53 3.64 -18.62
N PRO A 5 11.29 3.42 -19.94
CA PRO A 5 10.35 4.26 -20.69
C PRO A 5 8.91 4.18 -20.18
N PHE A 6 8.48 3.01 -19.69
CA PHE A 6 7.14 2.87 -19.09
C PHE A 6 7.03 3.63 -17.76
N VAL A 7 8.06 3.62 -16.93
CA VAL A 7 8.08 4.39 -15.67
C VAL A 7 7.98 5.90 -15.96
N VAL A 8 8.71 6.39 -16.97
CA VAL A 8 8.66 7.80 -17.37
C VAL A 8 7.28 8.18 -17.91
N LEU A 9 6.67 7.33 -18.74
CA LEU A 9 5.32 7.54 -19.23
C LEU A 9 4.30 7.62 -18.09
N CYS A 10 4.36 6.69 -17.13
CA CYS A 10 3.48 6.69 -15.96
C CYS A 10 3.64 7.96 -15.13
N ALA A 11 4.88 8.40 -14.88
CA ALA A 11 5.16 9.63 -14.14
C ALA A 11 4.58 10.87 -14.85
N LEU A 12 4.70 10.95 -16.17
CA LEU A 12 4.12 12.04 -16.97
C LEU A 12 2.58 12.06 -16.89
N LEU A 13 1.93 10.90 -16.94
CA LEU A 13 0.47 10.80 -16.81
C LEU A 13 -0.02 11.20 -15.42
N ILE A 14 0.71 10.83 -14.36
CA ILE A 14 0.41 11.25 -12.98
C ILE A 14 0.54 12.78 -12.85
N LEU A 15 1.62 13.37 -13.38
CA LEU A 15 1.79 14.84 -13.37
C LEU A 15 0.69 15.55 -14.16
N LYS A 16 0.33 15.02 -15.33
CA LYS A 16 -0.77 15.55 -16.15
C LYS A 16 -2.08 15.56 -15.37
N ARG A 17 -2.37 14.49 -14.61
CA ARG A 17 -3.55 14.37 -13.75
C ARG A 17 -3.54 15.35 -12.57
N LEU A 18 -2.40 15.52 -11.91
CA LEU A 18 -2.26 16.43 -10.77
C LEU A 18 -2.44 17.91 -11.17
N VAL A 19 -2.08 18.27 -12.41
CA VAL A 19 -2.15 19.65 -12.92
C VAL A 19 -3.45 19.96 -13.66
N LEU A 20 -3.96 19.06 -14.50
CA LEU A 20 -5.16 19.28 -15.33
C LEU A 20 -6.47 18.80 -14.68
N GLY A 21 -6.41 18.30 -13.44
CA GLY A 21 -7.56 17.86 -12.67
C GLY A 21 -8.13 16.51 -13.12
N LEU A 22 -8.95 15.92 -12.23
CA LEU A 22 -9.55 14.59 -12.43
C LEU A 22 -10.35 14.49 -13.74
N GLY A 23 -11.15 15.51 -14.06
CA GLY A 23 -12.07 15.49 -15.21
C GLY A 23 -11.38 15.34 -16.58
N SER A 24 -10.12 15.73 -16.74
CA SER A 24 -9.42 15.64 -18.03
C SER A 24 -8.73 14.29 -18.30
N VAL A 25 -8.59 13.46 -17.25
CA VAL A 25 -7.81 12.21 -17.31
C VAL A 25 -8.66 10.98 -16.99
N THR A 26 -9.66 11.11 -16.12
CA THR A 26 -10.39 9.96 -15.58
C THR A 26 -11.80 9.78 -16.15
N ASP A 27 -12.28 10.70 -17.00
CA ASP A 27 -13.65 10.71 -17.59
C ASP A 27 -14.75 10.38 -16.56
N LEU A 28 -14.58 10.89 -15.33
CA LEU A 28 -15.53 10.67 -14.23
C LEU A 28 -16.72 11.62 -14.40
N ASN A 29 -17.92 11.07 -14.42
CA ASN A 29 -19.17 11.83 -14.44
C ASN A 29 -19.78 11.86 -13.02
N GLY A 30 -20.59 12.87 -12.70
CA GLY A 30 -21.22 13.04 -11.38
C GLY A 30 -22.10 11.88 -10.92
N GLY A 31 -22.52 11.00 -11.82
CA GLY A 31 -23.21 9.74 -11.50
C GLY A 31 -22.29 8.57 -11.10
N TYR A 32 -21.02 8.60 -11.52
CA TYR A 32 -20.02 7.57 -11.22
C TYR A 32 -18.71 8.20 -10.74
N PRO A 33 -18.70 8.77 -9.52
CA PRO A 33 -17.55 9.52 -9.00
C PRO A 33 -16.32 8.63 -8.72
N TRP A 34 -16.50 7.32 -8.62
CA TRP A 34 -15.43 6.34 -8.34
C TRP A 34 -14.90 5.65 -9.60
N GLY A 35 -15.73 5.57 -10.65
CA GLY A 35 -15.41 4.97 -11.94
C GLY A 35 -14.82 3.54 -11.85
N ILE A 36 -14.05 3.18 -12.88
CA ILE A 36 -13.29 1.92 -12.93
C ILE A 36 -12.01 1.97 -12.10
N TRP A 37 -11.55 3.17 -11.75
CA TRP A 37 -10.27 3.39 -11.08
C TRP A 37 -10.26 2.78 -9.69
N ILE A 38 -11.24 3.12 -8.84
CA ILE A 38 -11.38 2.55 -7.49
C ILE A 38 -11.64 1.03 -7.53
N ALA A 39 -12.35 0.54 -8.55
CA ALA A 39 -12.56 -0.90 -8.69
C ALA A 39 -11.26 -1.66 -9.04
N PHE A 40 -10.39 -1.06 -9.84
CA PHE A 40 -9.15 -1.72 -10.22
C PHE A 40 -8.08 -1.60 -9.13
N ASP A 41 -7.85 -0.40 -8.60
CA ASP A 41 -6.77 -0.17 -7.64
C ASP A 41 -7.10 -0.67 -6.23
N LEU A 42 -8.34 -0.48 -5.77
CA LEU A 42 -8.78 -0.83 -4.43
C LEU A 42 -9.25 -2.28 -4.39
N LEU A 43 -10.19 -2.71 -5.25
CA LEU A 43 -10.70 -4.08 -5.15
C LEU A 43 -9.72 -5.12 -5.71
N VAL A 44 -9.23 -4.94 -6.94
CA VAL A 44 -8.32 -5.92 -7.57
C VAL A 44 -6.90 -5.78 -7.02
N GLY A 45 -6.38 -4.55 -6.94
CA GLY A 45 -5.02 -4.29 -6.47
C GLY A 45 -4.79 -4.73 -5.02
N THR A 46 -5.68 -4.35 -4.09
CA THR A 46 -5.55 -4.80 -2.69
C THR A 46 -5.92 -6.27 -2.51
N GLY A 47 -6.86 -6.81 -3.30
CA GLY A 47 -7.19 -8.24 -3.28
C GLY A 47 -6.00 -9.12 -3.65
N LEU A 48 -5.20 -8.72 -4.65
CA LEU A 48 -3.94 -9.38 -4.97
C LEU A 48 -2.91 -9.24 -3.85
N ALA A 49 -2.87 -8.08 -3.18
CA ALA A 49 -1.98 -7.84 -2.05
C ALA A 49 -2.34 -8.68 -0.81
N CYS A 50 -3.62 -9.02 -0.60
CA CYS A 50 -4.07 -9.89 0.48
C CYS A 50 -3.50 -11.33 0.40
N GLY A 51 -3.03 -11.76 -0.78
CA GLY A 51 -2.50 -13.11 -0.97
C GLY A 51 -1.30 -13.42 -0.08
N GLY A 52 -0.40 -12.46 0.17
CA GLY A 52 0.76 -12.69 1.03
C GLY A 52 0.40 -12.77 2.52
N TRP A 53 -0.64 -12.07 2.96
CA TRP A 53 -1.18 -12.21 4.33
C TRP A 53 -1.78 -13.59 4.56
N ALA A 54 -2.63 -14.04 3.64
CA ALA A 54 -3.27 -15.35 3.72
C ALA A 54 -2.21 -16.47 3.72
N LEU A 55 -1.14 -16.31 2.94
CA LEU A 55 -0.04 -17.27 2.87
C LEU A 55 0.81 -17.25 4.16
N ALA A 56 1.06 -16.08 4.74
CA ALA A 56 1.70 -15.98 6.05
C ALA A 56 0.86 -16.69 7.12
N TRP A 57 -0.44 -16.40 7.18
CA TRP A 57 -1.35 -17.01 8.15
C TRP A 57 -1.41 -18.54 7.99
N ALA A 58 -1.48 -19.05 6.76
CA ALA A 58 -1.44 -20.48 6.48
C ALA A 58 -0.13 -21.15 6.95
N VAL A 59 1.01 -20.52 6.71
CA VAL A 59 2.32 -21.09 7.09
C VAL A 59 2.56 -21.06 8.60
N TYR A 60 2.20 -19.96 9.26
CA TYR A 60 2.41 -19.79 10.70
C TYR A 60 1.40 -20.58 11.54
N VAL A 61 0.12 -20.59 11.17
CA VAL A 61 -0.95 -21.22 11.96
C VAL A 61 -1.13 -22.69 11.63
N PHE A 62 -1.27 -23.04 10.34
CA PHE A 62 -1.57 -24.43 9.94
C PHE A 62 -0.32 -25.30 9.77
N ASN A 63 0.80 -24.71 9.34
CA ASN A 63 1.98 -25.49 8.93
C ASN A 63 3.19 -25.41 9.88
N ARG A 64 3.03 -24.83 11.09
CA ARG A 64 4.06 -24.75 12.14
C ARG A 64 5.46 -24.30 11.67
N GLY A 65 5.55 -23.46 10.62
CA GLY A 65 6.81 -22.87 10.18
C GLY A 65 7.63 -23.69 9.16
N GLU A 66 7.18 -24.83 8.62
CA GLU A 66 8.02 -25.59 7.67
C GLU A 66 8.33 -24.84 6.36
N TYR A 67 7.52 -23.84 5.99
CA TYR A 67 7.69 -23.04 4.78
C TYR A 67 8.16 -21.60 5.04
N HIS A 68 8.90 -21.36 6.12
CA HIS A 68 9.54 -20.07 6.43
C HIS A 68 10.26 -19.37 5.24
N PRO A 69 10.96 -20.08 4.33
CA PRO A 69 11.62 -19.42 3.20
C PRO A 69 10.65 -18.80 2.19
N ARG A 70 9.42 -19.34 2.07
CA ARG A 70 8.41 -18.88 1.10
C ARG A 70 7.58 -17.70 1.61
N VAL A 71 7.59 -17.47 2.91
CA VAL A 71 6.90 -16.34 3.55
C VAL A 71 7.55 -15.01 3.19
N ARG A 72 8.89 -14.95 3.10
CA ARG A 72 9.64 -13.72 2.77
C ARG A 72 9.23 -13.09 1.42
N PRO A 73 9.20 -13.81 0.28
CA PRO A 73 8.76 -13.24 -0.99
C PRO A 73 7.26 -12.92 -1.00
N ALA A 74 6.43 -13.69 -0.28
CA ALA A 74 5.00 -13.42 -0.17
C ALA A 74 4.72 -12.12 0.61
N LEU A 75 5.43 -11.89 1.71
CA LEU A 75 5.37 -10.64 2.47
C LEU A 75 5.85 -9.45 1.65
N LEU A 76 6.92 -9.62 0.88
CA LEU A 76 7.41 -8.57 -0.02
C LEU A 76 6.38 -8.24 -1.12
N ALA A 77 5.71 -9.26 -1.67
CA ALA A 77 4.64 -9.07 -2.64
C ALA A 77 3.44 -8.33 -2.02
N SER A 78 3.04 -8.68 -0.79
CA SER A 78 2.02 -7.93 -0.05
C SER A 78 2.45 -6.50 0.20
N LEU A 79 3.65 -6.26 0.75
CA LEU A 79 4.17 -4.92 1.02
C LEU A 79 4.14 -4.06 -0.24
N PHE A 80 4.56 -4.62 -1.38
CA PHE A 80 4.54 -3.92 -2.66
C PHE A 80 3.12 -3.61 -3.12
N GLY A 81 2.21 -4.59 -3.09
CA GLY A 81 0.81 -4.40 -3.49
C GLY A 81 0.08 -3.37 -2.63
N TYR A 82 0.22 -3.46 -1.30
CA TYR A 82 -0.39 -2.52 -0.36
C TYR A 82 0.19 -1.10 -0.50
N THR A 83 1.50 -0.96 -0.73
CA THR A 83 2.13 0.35 -0.96
C THR A 83 1.67 0.98 -2.27
N LEU A 84 1.55 0.19 -3.35
CA LEU A 84 1.01 0.66 -4.63
C LEU A 84 -0.46 1.08 -4.50
N GLY A 85 -1.27 0.30 -3.79
CA GLY A 85 -2.68 0.65 -3.51
C GLY A 85 -2.80 1.95 -2.72
N GLY A 86 -2.00 2.12 -1.66
CA GLY A 86 -1.96 3.38 -0.88
C GLY A 86 -1.53 4.59 -1.71
N LEU A 87 -0.53 4.41 -2.59
CA LEU A 87 -0.09 5.46 -3.52
C LEU A 87 -1.18 5.78 -4.55
N SER A 88 -1.90 4.79 -5.07
CA SER A 88 -3.02 5.00 -5.99
C SER A 88 -4.12 5.85 -5.36
N ILE A 89 -4.56 5.51 -4.14
CA ILE A 89 -5.58 6.28 -3.41
C ILE A 89 -5.13 7.73 -3.19
N THR A 90 -3.86 7.93 -2.86
CA THR A 90 -3.28 9.29 -2.66
C THR A 90 -3.39 10.13 -3.94
N ILE A 91 -3.22 9.51 -5.12
CA ILE A 91 -3.34 10.18 -6.42
C ILE A 91 -4.82 10.31 -6.83
N ASP A 92 -5.68 9.38 -6.41
CA ASP A 92 -7.12 9.38 -6.69
C ASP A 92 -7.89 10.50 -5.99
N VAL A 93 -7.36 10.98 -4.86
CA VAL A 93 -7.94 12.13 -4.17
C VAL A 93 -7.65 13.42 -4.94
N GLY A 94 -8.69 13.96 -5.58
CA GLY A 94 -8.61 15.22 -6.36
C GLY A 94 -8.17 16.47 -5.59
N ARG A 95 -8.16 16.41 -4.25
CA ARG A 95 -7.60 17.43 -3.36
C ARG A 95 -6.46 16.85 -2.53
N TYR A 96 -5.36 16.49 -3.19
CA TYR A 96 -4.20 15.87 -2.54
C TYR A 96 -3.62 16.73 -1.39
N TRP A 97 -3.75 18.06 -1.46
CA TRP A 97 -3.38 18.99 -0.38
C TRP A 97 -4.16 18.82 0.93
N ASN A 98 -5.32 18.15 0.90
CA ASN A 98 -6.12 17.89 2.10
C ASN A 98 -5.80 16.53 2.75
N LEU A 99 -4.98 15.70 2.12
CA LEU A 99 -4.53 14.42 2.66
C LEU A 99 -3.73 14.55 3.96
N PRO A 100 -2.89 15.57 4.18
CA PRO A 100 -2.18 15.71 5.46
C PRO A 100 -3.12 15.84 6.67
N TYR A 101 -4.33 16.38 6.51
CA TYR A 101 -5.33 16.44 7.58
C TYR A 101 -5.83 15.06 8.01
N PHE A 102 -5.69 14.03 7.17
CA PHE A 102 -5.96 12.64 7.54
C PHE A 102 -4.97 12.10 8.59
N TYR A 103 -3.76 12.64 8.69
CA TYR A 103 -2.76 12.18 9.67
C TYR A 103 -2.78 12.98 10.98
N ILE A 104 -3.52 14.10 11.03
CA ILE A 104 -3.55 14.99 12.18
C ILE A 104 -4.69 14.58 13.14
N PRO A 105 -4.38 14.21 14.39
CA PRO A 105 -5.40 13.92 15.39
C PRO A 105 -6.19 15.19 15.73
N GLY A 106 -7.45 15.25 15.29
CA GLY A 106 -8.35 16.39 15.47
C GLY A 106 -9.37 16.59 14.35
N HIS A 107 -9.09 16.07 13.15
CA HIS A 107 -9.99 16.13 11.98
C HIS A 107 -10.55 14.75 11.58
N PHE A 108 -10.48 13.77 12.48
CA PHE A 108 -10.96 12.41 12.20
C PHE A 108 -12.48 12.36 12.12
N ASN A 109 -12.98 11.93 10.97
CA ASN A 109 -14.40 11.64 10.78
C ASN A 109 -14.61 10.12 10.90
N THR A 110 -14.88 9.66 12.12
CA THR A 110 -15.07 8.23 12.44
C THR A 110 -16.38 7.64 11.89
N SER A 111 -17.29 8.48 11.38
CA SER A 111 -18.52 8.03 10.72
C SER A 111 -18.32 7.70 9.24
N SER A 112 -17.12 7.94 8.69
CA SER A 112 -16.81 7.69 7.28
C SER A 112 -16.12 6.34 7.08
N VAL A 113 -16.71 5.50 6.22
CA VAL A 113 -16.14 4.20 5.82
C VAL A 113 -14.79 4.38 5.11
N LEU A 114 -14.61 5.47 4.35
CA LEU A 114 -13.32 5.74 3.69
C LEU A 114 -12.22 6.11 4.69
N PHE A 115 -12.59 6.79 5.79
CA PHE A 115 -11.65 7.11 6.85
C PHE A 115 -11.18 5.84 7.58
N GLU A 116 -12.12 4.98 7.97
CA GLU A 116 -11.81 3.68 8.58
C GLU A 116 -10.90 2.83 7.68
N THR A 117 -11.25 2.70 6.40
CA THR A 117 -10.47 1.90 5.45
C THR A 117 -9.06 2.44 5.29
N ALA A 118 -8.88 3.76 5.21
CA ALA A 118 -7.55 4.38 5.10
C ALA A 118 -6.70 4.18 6.37
N VAL A 119 -7.32 4.23 7.57
CA VAL A 119 -6.63 3.95 8.83
C VAL A 119 -6.19 2.49 8.90
N CYS A 120 -7.09 1.56 8.58
CA CYS A 120 -6.76 0.13 8.53
C CYS A 120 -5.60 -0.14 7.55
N MET A 121 -5.63 0.46 6.36
CA MET A 121 -4.61 0.29 5.34
C MET A 121 -3.24 0.82 5.78
N THR A 122 -3.20 2.02 6.39
CA THR A 122 -1.95 2.64 6.85
C THR A 122 -1.32 1.88 8.01
N ILE A 123 -2.13 1.45 8.99
CA ILE A 123 -1.67 0.59 10.09
C ILE A 123 -1.14 -0.73 9.52
N TYR A 124 -1.86 -1.35 8.58
CA TYR A 124 -1.48 -2.62 7.98
C TYR A 124 -0.14 -2.53 7.24
N ILE A 125 0.05 -1.50 6.39
CA ILE A 125 1.33 -1.24 5.73
C ILE A 125 2.46 -1.06 6.76
N GLY A 126 2.18 -0.36 7.87
CA GLY A 126 3.12 -0.19 8.97
C GLY A 126 3.54 -1.52 9.60
N VAL A 127 2.59 -2.40 9.91
CA VAL A 127 2.86 -3.73 10.49
C VAL A 127 3.65 -4.61 9.53
N VAL A 128 3.24 -4.69 8.26
CA VAL A 128 3.96 -5.50 7.26
C VAL A 128 5.36 -4.95 6.99
N ALA A 129 5.54 -3.63 7.01
CA ALA A 129 6.85 -3.02 6.91
C ALA A 129 7.74 -3.36 8.11
N LEU A 130 7.20 -3.39 9.32
CA LEU A 130 7.92 -3.83 10.52
C LEU A 130 8.28 -5.33 10.47
N GLU A 131 7.37 -6.17 10.00
CA GLU A 131 7.60 -7.61 9.83
C GLU A 131 8.66 -7.90 8.76
N PHE A 132 8.74 -7.05 7.72
CA PHE A 132 9.76 -7.13 6.68
C PHE A 132 11.09 -6.45 7.03
N ALA A 133 11.10 -5.51 7.99
CA ALA A 133 12.29 -4.78 8.42
C ALA A 133 13.50 -5.67 8.81
N PRO A 134 13.38 -6.80 9.54
CA PRO A 134 14.55 -7.61 9.89
C PRO A 134 15.19 -8.24 8.64
N ALA A 135 14.39 -8.66 7.65
CA ALA A 135 14.91 -9.19 6.39
C ALA A 135 15.64 -8.12 5.56
N LEU A 136 15.16 -6.87 5.61
CA LEU A 136 15.82 -5.73 4.97
C LEU A 136 17.14 -5.37 5.68
N PHE A 137 17.15 -5.36 7.02
CA PHE A 137 18.34 -5.06 7.82
C PHE A 137 19.40 -6.18 7.75
N GLU A 138 19.00 -7.45 7.63
CA GLU A 138 19.92 -8.57 7.34
C GLU A 138 20.67 -8.33 6.02
N ARG A 139 19.96 -7.88 4.98
CA ARG A 139 20.56 -7.60 3.67
C ARG A 139 21.42 -6.34 3.65
N LEU A 140 21.10 -5.33 4.47
CA LEU A 140 21.87 -4.08 4.62
C LEU A 140 23.04 -4.19 5.61
N GLY A 141 23.21 -5.33 6.30
CA GLY A 141 24.36 -5.59 7.18
C GLY A 141 24.35 -4.83 8.52
N TRP A 142 23.24 -4.19 8.89
CA TRP A 142 23.12 -3.40 10.12
C TRP A 142 22.75 -4.28 11.34
N LYS A 143 23.78 -4.85 11.97
CA LYS A 143 23.65 -5.75 13.14
C LYS A 143 23.07 -5.08 14.41
N VAL A 144 23.09 -3.74 14.52
CA VAL A 144 22.63 -3.00 15.71
C VAL A 144 21.11 -2.87 15.74
N SER A 145 20.47 -2.51 14.63
CA SER A 145 18.99 -2.46 14.54
C SER A 145 18.34 -3.83 14.67
N LEU A 146 19.00 -4.90 14.19
CA LEU A 146 18.51 -6.29 14.31
C LEU A 146 18.32 -6.73 15.77
N LYS A 147 19.23 -6.36 16.68
CA LYS A 147 19.10 -6.70 18.11
C LYS A 147 17.95 -5.96 18.80
N TRP A 148 17.66 -4.73 18.38
CA TRP A 148 16.59 -3.93 18.96
C TRP A 148 15.22 -4.39 18.43
N LEU A 149 15.14 -4.70 17.13
CA LEU A 149 13.92 -5.20 16.50
C LEU A 149 13.55 -6.62 16.98
N ASN A 150 14.50 -7.54 17.12
CA ASN A 150 14.28 -8.88 17.69
C ASN A 150 13.94 -8.87 19.19
N LYS A 151 14.09 -7.74 19.88
CA LYS A 151 13.68 -7.57 21.28
C LYS A 151 12.27 -6.99 21.39
N ALA A 152 11.78 -6.33 20.33
CA ALA A 152 10.47 -5.71 20.26
C ALA A 152 9.40 -6.62 19.63
N MET A 153 9.82 -7.51 18.71
CA MET A 153 9.04 -8.67 18.23
C MET A 153 9.18 -9.84 19.20
#